data_AF-A0A9P7XLT8-F1
#
_entry.id   AF-A0A9P7XLT8-F1
#
_cell.length_a   1.000
_cell.length_b   1.000
_cell.length_c   1.000
_cell.angle_alpha   90.00
_cell.angle_beta   90.00
_cell.angle_gamma   90.00
#
_symmetry.space_group_name_H-M   'P 1'
#
loop_
_entity.id
_entity.type
_entity.pdbx_description
1 polymer ?
#
loop_
_entity_poly.entity_id
_entity_poly.type
_entity_poly.pdbx_seq_one_letter_code
_entity_poly.pdbx_strand_id
1 'polypeptide(L)'
;MSLSVSYPTAYLSLKALADDGLTQVRKLARTHQWILIYDNINYYDSKFNQRLDNRNRHHEPFQHYAVPFRIRPISPLDVSKTWAFEIPAMDIDQSSLDGNMRVLEEVKKLLQLDDEWFRNHVVIVGGNQLTVSRVRTMIRYRAPDVSAFNRLQWAIPVLQLFHLQMIVCGTILRTHYGHITSPGSLAYNIGKLGRKRVDKTMPCYYTANELLRNTFDAMVRRMWLVELDRKRLDTLEDDVSGFWAGVDCYLMEDRQWFINHVLMTKARAIRDKYLANSATLSQTLGTANINAALFVRDMVAYMELSAAIKAGDIGDSRQS
;
A
#
# COMPACT_ATOMS: atom_id res chain seq x y z
N MET A 1 16.59 -27.41 -9.96
CA MET A 1 15.15 -27.77 -9.91
C MET A 1 14.35 -26.51 -9.67
N SER A 2 13.73 -25.96 -10.72
CA SER A 2 12.80 -24.83 -10.59
C SER A 2 11.40 -25.37 -10.39
N LEU A 3 10.86 -25.23 -9.18
CA LEU A 3 9.46 -25.51 -8.88
C LEU A 3 8.60 -24.40 -9.52
N SER A 4 7.91 -24.74 -10.61
CA SER A 4 6.84 -23.89 -11.17
C SER A 4 5.55 -24.24 -10.45
N VAL A 5 5.03 -23.31 -9.65
CA VAL A 5 3.74 -23.47 -8.96
C VAL A 5 2.71 -22.56 -9.62
N SER A 6 1.49 -23.06 -9.80
CA SER A 6 0.41 -22.29 -10.44
C SER A 6 -0.02 -21.10 -9.57
N TYR A 7 -0.49 -20.01 -10.19
CA TYR A 7 -1.00 -18.83 -9.48
C TYR A 7 -2.07 -19.17 -8.42
N PRO A 8 -3.07 -20.04 -8.70
CA PRO A 8 -4.02 -20.49 -7.69
C PRO A 8 -3.36 -21.15 -6.47
N THR A 9 -2.35 -22.00 -6.70
CA THR A 9 -1.62 -22.66 -5.62
C THR A 9 -0.83 -21.65 -4.78
N ALA A 10 -0.14 -20.70 -5.41
CA ALA A 10 0.56 -19.64 -4.70
C ALA A 10 -0.40 -18.78 -3.87
N TYR A 11 -1.57 -18.44 -4.43
CA TYR A 11 -2.61 -17.68 -3.73
C TYR A 11 -3.17 -18.46 -2.52
N LEU A 12 -3.50 -19.74 -2.67
CA LEU A 12 -4.02 -20.56 -1.58
C LEU A 12 -2.98 -20.75 -0.46
N SER A 13 -1.71 -20.98 -0.81
CA SER A 13 -0.63 -21.07 0.18
C SER A 13 -0.43 -19.74 0.93
N LEU A 14 -0.49 -18.61 0.23
CA LEU A 14 -0.43 -17.29 0.85
C LEU A 14 -1.62 -17.04 1.78
N LYS A 15 -2.83 -17.46 1.37
CA LYS A 15 -4.02 -17.38 2.21
C LYS A 15 -3.88 -18.20 3.48
N ALA A 16 -3.47 -19.46 3.38
CA ALA A 16 -3.26 -20.33 4.53
C ALA A 16 -2.17 -19.78 5.49
N LEU A 17 -1.07 -19.24 4.96
CA LEU A 17 -0.04 -18.58 5.77
C LEU A 17 -0.56 -17.32 6.46
N ALA A 18 -1.42 -16.55 5.80
CA ALA A 18 -2.03 -15.36 6.38
C ALA A 18 -3.00 -15.74 7.52
N ASP A 19 -3.83 -16.78 7.32
CA ASP A 19 -4.80 -17.25 8.30
C ASP A 19 -4.13 -17.80 9.58
N ASP A 20 -3.06 -18.59 9.42
CA ASP A 20 -2.25 -19.09 10.56
C ASP A 20 -1.58 -17.93 11.32
N GLY A 21 -0.98 -16.98 10.58
CA GLY A 21 -0.37 -15.79 11.17
C GLY A 21 -1.38 -14.92 11.94
N LEU A 22 -2.56 -14.69 11.38
CA LEU A 22 -3.66 -13.95 12.03
C LEU A 22 -4.13 -14.65 13.30
N THR A 23 -4.24 -15.97 13.28
CA THR A 23 -4.66 -16.77 14.44
C THR A 23 -3.65 -16.65 15.58
N GLN A 24 -2.35 -16.76 15.27
CA GLN A 24 -1.29 -16.60 16.27
C GLN A 24 -1.26 -15.19 16.86
N VAL A 25 -1.37 -14.15 16.03
CA VAL A 25 -1.41 -12.75 16.48
C VAL A 25 -2.62 -12.50 17.39
N ARG A 26 -3.82 -12.99 17.02
CA ARG A 26 -5.02 -12.87 17.86
C ARG A 26 -4.86 -13.57 19.21
N LYS A 27 -4.25 -14.75 19.23
CA LYS A 27 -3.99 -15.50 20.47
C LYS A 27 -3.04 -14.71 21.37
N LEU A 28 -1.97 -14.14 20.83
CA LEU A 28 -1.01 -13.34 21.58
C LEU A 28 -1.63 -12.04 22.10
N ALA A 29 -2.37 -11.32 21.26
CA ALA A 29 -3.02 -10.06 21.63
C ALA A 29 -4.11 -10.21 22.72
N ARG A 30 -4.70 -11.40 22.86
CA ARG A 30 -5.69 -11.69 23.92
C ARG A 30 -5.07 -12.15 25.23
N THR A 31 -3.88 -12.75 25.18
CA THR A 31 -3.25 -13.38 26.35
C THR A 31 -2.14 -12.52 26.96
N HIS A 32 -1.63 -11.53 26.23
CA HIS A 32 -0.54 -10.67 26.66
C HIS A 32 -0.91 -9.20 26.49
N GLN A 33 -0.45 -8.36 27.42
CA GLN A 33 -0.43 -6.92 27.19
C GLN A 33 0.59 -6.62 26.10
N TRP A 34 0.26 -5.68 25.20
CA TRP A 34 1.10 -5.35 24.07
C TRP A 34 1.31 -3.85 23.87
N ILE A 35 2.49 -3.50 23.37
CA ILE A 35 2.88 -2.16 22.96
C ILE A 35 3.28 -2.22 21.48
N LEU A 36 3.09 -1.11 20.76
CA LEU A 36 3.56 -0.93 19.39
C LEU A 36 4.70 0.10 19.38
N ILE A 37 5.90 -0.33 19.03
CA ILE A 37 6.99 0.57 18.63
C ILE A 37 6.83 0.82 17.13
N TYR A 38 6.80 2.08 16.73
CA TYR A 38 6.46 2.49 15.37
C TYR A 38 7.50 3.47 14.80
N ASP A 39 8.17 3.08 13.73
CA ASP A 39 8.98 4.00 12.92
C ASP A 39 8.09 4.97 12.12
N ASN A 40 8.40 6.26 12.12
CA ASN A 40 7.77 7.31 11.30
C ASN A 40 6.22 7.30 11.28
N ILE A 41 5.59 7.74 12.38
CA ILE A 41 4.16 8.11 12.36
C ILE A 41 4.02 9.40 11.55
N ASN A 42 3.39 9.30 10.38
CA ASN A 42 2.93 10.49 9.65
C ASN A 42 1.69 11.06 10.35
N TYR A 43 1.88 12.01 11.26
CA TYR A 43 0.78 12.84 11.73
C TYR A 43 0.20 13.63 10.56
N TYR A 44 -1.10 13.48 10.33
CA TYR A 44 -1.81 14.18 9.24
C TYR A 44 -1.73 15.71 9.40
N ASP A 45 -1.66 16.21 10.65
CA ASP A 45 -1.65 17.64 10.94
C ASP A 45 -0.35 18.36 10.55
N SER A 46 0.81 17.69 10.58
CA SER A 46 2.11 18.35 10.33
C SER A 46 2.49 18.42 8.85
N LYS A 47 1.88 17.62 7.98
CA LYS A 47 2.15 17.68 6.53
C LYS A 47 1.59 18.91 5.84
N PHE A 48 0.53 19.51 6.38
CA PHE A 48 0.05 20.78 5.85
C PHE A 48 1.14 21.86 5.98
N ASN A 49 1.78 21.94 7.15
CA ASN A 49 2.84 22.92 7.42
C ASN A 49 4.16 22.60 6.71
N GLN A 50 4.59 21.33 6.69
CA GLN A 50 5.86 20.95 6.03
C GLN A 50 5.85 21.14 4.49
N ARG A 51 4.66 21.24 3.88
CA ARG A 51 4.49 21.48 2.44
C ARG A 51 4.32 22.95 2.07
N LEU A 52 3.92 23.81 3.01
CA LEU A 52 3.84 25.26 2.79
C LEU A 52 5.23 25.87 2.55
N ASP A 53 6.27 25.29 3.16
CA ASP A 53 7.65 25.77 3.00
C ASP A 53 8.35 25.25 1.73
N ASN A 54 7.82 24.19 1.09
CA ASN A 54 8.31 23.71 -0.20
C ASN A 54 7.66 24.48 -1.36
N ARG A 55 8.02 25.77 -1.47
CA ARG A 55 7.64 26.64 -2.59
C ARG A 55 8.34 26.24 -3.88
N ASN A 56 7.89 25.17 -4.54
CA ASN A 56 8.09 25.03 -5.99
C ASN A 56 7.17 26.03 -6.70
N ARG A 57 7.66 27.26 -6.85
CA ARG A 57 7.10 28.26 -7.77
C ARG A 57 7.14 27.66 -9.19
N HIS A 58 6.10 27.88 -9.99
CA HIS A 58 5.98 27.61 -11.45
C HIS A 58 5.08 26.47 -11.94
N HIS A 59 4.28 25.84 -11.10
CA HIS A 59 3.09 25.13 -11.59
C HIS A 59 1.89 25.59 -10.78
N GLU A 60 0.79 25.95 -11.44
CA GLU A 60 -0.49 25.94 -10.74
C GLU A 60 -0.58 24.61 -9.97
N PRO A 61 -0.93 24.63 -8.68
CA PRO A 61 -1.05 23.40 -7.93
C PRO A 61 -2.17 22.61 -8.59
N PHE A 62 -1.81 21.65 -9.45
CA PHE A 62 -2.72 20.57 -9.82
C PHE A 62 -3.30 20.11 -8.51
N GLN A 63 -4.62 20.32 -8.33
CA GLN A 63 -5.33 19.94 -7.11
C GLN A 63 -4.80 18.57 -6.75
N HIS A 64 -4.09 18.48 -5.63
CA HIS A 64 -3.74 17.19 -5.11
C HIS A 64 -5.07 16.43 -5.07
N TYR A 65 -5.16 15.30 -5.77
CA TYR A 65 -6.16 14.28 -5.46
C TYR A 65 -5.77 13.72 -4.07
N ALA A 66 -5.85 14.60 -3.07
CA ALA A 66 -5.79 14.35 -1.65
C ALA A 66 -7.16 13.85 -1.17
N VAL A 67 -8.15 13.75 -2.06
CA VAL A 67 -9.39 13.06 -1.75
C VAL A 67 -9.06 11.57 -1.62
N PRO A 68 -9.14 10.99 -0.43
CA PRO A 68 -8.78 9.60 -0.23
C PRO A 68 -9.71 8.73 -1.06
N PHE A 69 -9.13 7.92 -1.93
CA PHE A 69 -9.82 6.78 -2.51
C PHE A 69 -10.41 5.93 -1.38
N ARG A 70 -11.76 5.81 -1.35
CA ARG A 70 -12.53 5.12 -0.32
C ARG A 70 -13.17 3.87 -0.92
N ILE A 71 -12.73 2.70 -0.47
CA ILE A 71 -13.48 1.45 -0.63
C ILE A 71 -14.30 1.27 0.64
N ARG A 72 -15.53 0.75 0.52
CA ARG A 72 -16.34 0.43 1.70
C ARG A 72 -15.57 -0.61 2.53
N PRO A 73 -15.17 -0.28 3.76
CA PRO A 73 -14.42 -1.22 4.57
C PRO A 73 -15.30 -2.43 4.88
N ILE A 74 -14.69 -3.61 4.89
CA ILE A 74 -15.36 -4.89 5.14
C ILE A 74 -15.52 -5.08 6.65
N SER A 75 -14.43 -4.94 7.39
CA SER A 75 -14.38 -5.04 8.83
C SER A 75 -13.44 -3.95 9.38
N PRO A 76 -13.88 -2.69 9.43
CA PRO A 76 -13.08 -1.63 10.05
C PRO A 76 -12.91 -1.91 11.54
N LEU A 77 -11.74 -1.59 12.08
CA LEU A 77 -11.50 -1.62 13.52
C LEU A 77 -12.26 -0.48 14.21
N ASP A 78 -12.81 -0.76 15.40
CA ASP A 78 -13.40 0.27 16.24
C ASP A 78 -12.33 1.27 16.67
N VAL A 79 -12.68 2.56 16.60
CA VAL A 79 -11.76 3.63 17.01
C VAL A 79 -11.74 3.72 18.52
N SER A 80 -10.57 3.45 19.11
CA SER A 80 -10.30 3.65 20.53
C SER A 80 -9.22 4.70 20.73
N LYS A 81 -9.27 5.43 21.84
CA LYS A 81 -8.18 6.35 22.22
C LYS A 81 -6.90 5.56 22.48
N THR A 82 -5.84 5.89 21.75
CA THR A 82 -4.51 5.30 21.93
C THR A 82 -3.61 6.29 22.66
N TRP A 83 -2.76 5.78 23.54
CA TRP A 83 -1.69 6.57 24.17
C TRP A 83 -0.45 6.51 23.29
N ALA A 84 0.05 7.67 22.88
CA ALA A 84 1.25 7.79 22.06
C ALA A 84 2.37 8.42 22.89
N PHE A 85 3.53 7.79 22.87
CA PHE A 85 4.77 8.32 23.45
C PHE A 85 5.72 8.63 22.31
N GLU A 86 6.05 9.90 22.13
CA GLU A 86 7.00 10.32 21.11
C GLU A 86 8.42 10.05 21.59
N ILE A 87 9.17 9.32 20.77
CA ILE A 87 10.55 8.99 21.04
C ILE A 87 11.43 9.94 20.20
N PRO A 88 12.42 10.63 20.80
CA PRO A 88 13.26 11.57 20.08
C PRO A 88 14.07 10.87 18.99
N ALA A 89 14.46 11.63 17.97
CA ALA A 89 15.37 11.14 16.95
C ALA A 89 16.68 10.67 17.59
N MET A 90 17.14 9.49 17.19
CA MET A 90 18.36 8.87 17.70
C MET A 90 19.45 8.89 16.63
N ASP A 91 20.65 9.33 17.00
CA ASP A 91 21.84 9.20 16.16
C ASP A 91 22.42 7.79 16.27
N ILE A 92 21.71 6.83 15.67
CA ILE A 92 22.03 5.40 15.68
C ILE A 92 21.95 4.86 14.25
N ASP A 93 22.98 4.13 13.83
CA ASP A 93 22.98 3.42 12.55
C ASP A 93 22.08 2.18 12.60
N GLN A 94 20.80 2.39 12.27
CA GLN A 94 19.78 1.34 12.21
C GLN A 94 19.94 0.38 11.01
N SER A 95 21.00 0.51 10.20
CA SER A 95 21.29 -0.47 9.14
C SER A 95 21.96 -1.75 9.68
N SER A 96 22.60 -1.64 10.84
CA SER A 96 23.36 -2.72 11.49
C SER A 96 22.53 -3.49 12.53
N LEU A 97 22.96 -4.70 12.91
CA LEU A 97 22.32 -5.46 14.00
C LEU A 97 22.49 -4.72 15.34
N ASP A 98 23.70 -4.26 15.64
CA ASP A 98 24.03 -3.53 16.86
C ASP A 98 23.19 -2.25 17.00
N GLY A 99 23.08 -1.46 15.94
CA GLY A 99 22.26 -0.25 15.97
C GLY A 99 20.77 -0.53 16.20
N ASN A 100 20.22 -1.62 15.64
CA ASN A 100 18.84 -2.01 15.96
C ASN A 100 18.68 -2.41 17.44
N MET A 101 19.68 -3.08 18.03
CA MET A 101 19.65 -3.40 19.47
C MET A 101 19.69 -2.12 20.31
N ARG A 102 20.60 -1.19 19.98
CA ARG A 102 20.74 0.10 20.67
C ARG A 102 19.45 0.92 20.64
N VAL A 103 18.69 0.88 19.54
CA VAL A 103 17.35 1.50 19.49
C VAL A 103 16.41 0.88 20.53
N LEU A 104 16.36 -0.46 20.64
CA LEU A 104 15.49 -1.13 21.62
C LEU A 104 15.91 -0.84 23.06
N GLU A 105 17.21 -0.73 23.32
CA GLU A 105 17.78 -0.35 24.62
C GLU A 105 17.41 1.10 25.00
N GLU A 106 17.54 2.05 24.05
CA GLU A 106 17.15 3.43 24.29
C GLU A 106 15.62 3.57 24.46
N VAL A 107 14.81 2.82 23.70
CA VAL A 107 13.35 2.79 23.91
C VAL A 107 13.02 2.29 25.32
N LYS A 108 13.62 1.18 25.74
CA LYS A 108 13.45 0.63 27.10
C LYS A 108 13.81 1.67 28.16
N LYS A 109 14.95 2.35 28.00
CA LYS A 109 15.44 3.38 28.92
C LYS A 109 14.52 4.61 28.98
N LEU A 110 14.09 5.13 27.84
CA LEU A 110 13.20 6.29 27.75
C LEU A 110 11.83 6.03 28.37
N LEU A 111 11.30 4.82 28.17
CA LEU A 111 10.05 4.37 28.78
C LEU A 111 10.22 3.86 30.22
N GLN A 112 11.44 3.86 30.75
CA GLN A 112 11.79 3.40 32.10
C GLN A 112 11.30 1.97 32.39
N LEU A 113 11.40 1.09 31.39
CA LEU A 113 10.99 -0.31 31.50
C LEU A 113 12.13 -1.15 32.08
N ASP A 114 11.80 -2.04 33.02
CA ASP A 114 12.75 -3.03 33.55
C ASP A 114 12.81 -4.30 32.67
N ASP A 115 13.76 -5.19 32.95
CA ASP A 115 13.91 -6.46 32.22
C ASP A 115 12.76 -7.44 32.46
N GLU A 116 12.13 -7.39 33.63
CA GLU A 116 11.06 -8.30 34.04
C GLU A 116 9.75 -7.98 33.32
N TRP A 117 9.53 -6.71 32.97
CA TRP A 117 8.40 -6.26 32.17
C TRP A 117 8.27 -7.10 30.89
N PHE A 118 9.39 -7.37 30.20
CA PHE A 118 9.41 -8.14 28.96
C PHE A 118 9.11 -9.64 29.13
N ARG A 119 8.96 -10.17 30.34
CA ARG A 119 8.55 -11.58 30.54
C ARG A 119 7.07 -11.80 30.22
N ASN A 120 6.24 -10.82 30.51
CA ASN A 120 4.78 -10.93 30.43
C ASN A 120 4.17 -10.05 29.33
N HIS A 121 5.01 -9.35 28.57
CA HIS A 121 4.59 -8.42 27.54
C HIS A 121 5.15 -8.80 26.18
N VAL A 122 4.35 -8.50 25.17
CA VAL A 122 4.71 -8.67 23.77
C VAL A 122 4.76 -7.30 23.11
N VAL A 123 5.81 -7.00 22.35
CA VAL A 123 5.93 -5.70 21.69
C VAL A 123 5.96 -5.90 20.19
N ILE A 124 5.03 -5.26 19.49
CA ILE A 124 5.07 -5.17 18.05
C ILE A 124 6.15 -4.15 17.69
N VAL A 125 7.20 -4.60 17.02
CA VAL A 125 8.30 -3.75 16.54
C VAL A 125 8.08 -3.47 15.07
N GLY A 126 7.45 -2.33 14.79
CA GLY A 126 7.14 -1.85 13.46
C GLY A 126 8.29 -1.07 12.85
N GLY A 127 8.73 -1.48 11.66
CA GLY A 127 9.69 -0.71 10.86
C GLY A 127 9.66 -1.09 9.39
N ASN A 128 10.70 -0.68 8.66
CA ASN A 128 10.93 -1.12 7.29
C ASN A 128 11.44 -2.58 7.23
N GLN A 129 11.57 -3.14 6.02
CA GLN A 129 11.96 -4.55 5.84
C GLN A 129 13.36 -4.86 6.39
N LEU A 130 14.28 -3.89 6.37
CA LEU A 130 15.61 -4.08 6.93
C LEU A 130 15.53 -4.22 8.45
N THR A 131 14.81 -3.33 9.14
CA THR A 131 14.54 -3.42 10.58
C THR A 131 13.95 -4.78 10.96
N VAL A 132 12.91 -5.22 10.26
CA VAL A 132 12.27 -6.54 10.48
C VAL A 132 13.28 -7.67 10.33
N SER A 133 14.13 -7.63 9.28
CA SER A 133 15.17 -8.64 9.09
C SER A 133 16.19 -8.63 10.22
N ARG A 134 16.61 -7.46 10.70
CA ARG A 134 17.61 -7.32 11.78
C ARG A 134 17.06 -7.86 13.09
N VAL A 135 15.83 -7.47 13.47
CA VAL A 135 15.18 -7.98 14.69
C VAL A 135 15.01 -9.50 14.63
N ARG A 136 14.56 -10.07 13.52
CA ARG A 136 14.46 -11.54 13.36
C ARG A 136 15.81 -12.24 13.52
N THR A 137 16.88 -11.68 12.97
CA THR A 137 18.23 -12.22 13.14
C THR A 137 18.67 -12.14 14.60
N MET A 138 18.42 -11.02 15.28
CA MET A 138 18.77 -10.87 16.71
C MET A 138 18.00 -11.87 17.59
N ILE A 139 16.70 -12.08 17.36
CA ILE A 139 15.92 -13.10 18.09
C ILE A 139 16.58 -14.48 18.00
N ARG A 140 17.11 -14.85 16.83
CA ARG A 140 17.78 -16.14 16.63
C ARG A 140 19.12 -16.21 17.35
N TYR A 141 19.96 -15.19 17.22
CA TYR A 141 21.30 -15.19 17.83
C TYR A 141 21.27 -15.02 19.34
N ARG A 142 20.27 -14.33 19.88
CA ARG A 142 20.14 -14.04 21.30
C ARG A 142 19.22 -15.01 22.04
N ALA A 143 18.70 -16.04 21.37
CA ALA A 143 17.90 -17.08 22.00
C ALA A 143 18.53 -17.69 23.28
N PRO A 144 19.87 -17.85 23.38
CA PRO A 144 20.53 -18.36 24.59
C PRO A 144 20.66 -17.35 25.75
N ASP A 145 20.33 -16.07 25.54
CA ASP A 145 20.54 -15.03 26.55
C ASP A 145 19.69 -15.28 27.82
N VAL A 146 20.19 -14.80 28.97
CA VAL A 146 19.59 -15.07 30.28
C VAL A 146 18.36 -14.21 30.57
N SER A 147 18.40 -12.92 30.22
CA SER A 147 17.27 -12.02 30.51
C SER A 147 16.22 -12.04 29.40
N ALA A 148 14.96 -11.83 29.78
CA ALA A 148 13.85 -11.81 28.83
C ALA A 148 14.02 -10.71 27.79
N PHE A 149 14.46 -9.52 28.24
CA PHE A 149 14.78 -8.41 27.34
C PHE A 149 15.81 -8.82 26.28
N ASN A 150 16.95 -9.38 26.72
CA ASN A 150 18.05 -9.72 25.82
C ASN A 150 17.72 -10.84 24.82
N ARG A 151 16.85 -11.79 25.18
CA ARG A 151 16.40 -12.83 24.23
C ARG A 151 15.54 -12.31 23.07
N LEU A 152 14.97 -11.12 23.21
CA LEU A 152 14.06 -10.50 22.22
C LEU A 152 12.82 -11.35 21.85
N GLN A 153 12.53 -12.45 22.56
CA GLN A 153 11.35 -13.30 22.28
C GLN A 153 10.02 -12.57 22.50
N TRP A 154 10.04 -11.46 23.25
CA TRP A 154 8.92 -10.54 23.40
C TRP A 154 8.63 -9.74 22.12
N ALA A 155 9.60 -9.59 21.21
CA ALA A 155 9.47 -8.74 20.04
C ALA A 155 8.78 -9.47 18.87
N ILE A 156 7.70 -8.89 18.35
CA ILE A 156 7.05 -9.29 17.10
C ILE A 156 7.45 -8.29 16.01
N PRO A 157 8.44 -8.60 15.16
CA PRO A 157 8.84 -7.71 14.10
C PRO A 157 7.82 -7.72 12.95
N VAL A 158 7.25 -6.54 12.65
CA VAL A 158 6.21 -6.35 11.63
C VAL A 158 6.64 -5.29 10.62
N LEU A 159 6.53 -5.62 9.33
CA LEU A 159 6.71 -4.62 8.27
C LEU A 159 5.55 -3.63 8.35
N GLN A 160 5.84 -2.36 8.58
CA GLN A 160 4.77 -1.36 8.66
C GLN A 160 4.05 -1.21 7.33
N LEU A 161 2.74 -1.04 7.42
CA LEU A 161 1.85 -0.97 6.26
C LEU A 161 2.20 0.18 5.31
N PHE A 162 2.70 1.31 5.83
CA PHE A 162 3.17 2.41 4.98
C PHE A 162 4.42 2.01 4.18
N HIS A 163 5.39 1.35 4.79
CA HIS A 163 6.57 0.81 4.07
C HIS A 163 6.17 -0.27 3.06
N LEU A 164 5.22 -1.14 3.40
CA LEU A 164 4.67 -2.11 2.45
C LEU A 164 4.04 -1.39 1.25
N GLN A 165 3.24 -0.35 1.49
CA GLN A 165 2.66 0.47 0.43
C GLN A 165 3.73 1.13 -0.45
N MET A 166 4.82 1.65 0.14
CA MET A 166 5.96 2.19 -0.60
C MET A 166 6.63 1.12 -1.49
N ILE A 167 6.84 -0.09 -0.95
CA ILE A 167 7.44 -1.21 -1.68
C ILE A 167 6.55 -1.61 -2.86
N VAL A 168 5.25 -1.79 -2.64
CA VAL A 168 4.29 -2.15 -3.70
C VAL A 168 4.24 -1.05 -4.76
N CYS A 169 4.16 0.23 -4.36
CA CYS A 169 4.21 1.36 -5.29
C CYS A 169 5.46 1.33 -6.17
N GLY A 170 6.64 1.13 -5.57
CA GLY A 170 7.90 1.03 -6.31
C GLY A 170 7.96 -0.18 -7.23
N THR A 171 7.42 -1.32 -6.80
CA THR A 171 7.35 -2.54 -7.61
C THR A 171 6.46 -2.33 -8.84
N ILE A 172 5.26 -1.78 -8.68
CA ILE A 172 4.35 -1.49 -9.81
C ILE A 172 5.02 -0.52 -10.79
N LEU A 173 5.63 0.55 -10.28
CA LEU A 173 6.35 1.51 -11.13
C LEU A 173 7.43 0.82 -11.97
N ARG A 174 8.23 -0.06 -11.37
CA ARG A 174 9.32 -0.77 -12.06
C ARG A 174 8.81 -1.77 -13.10
N THR A 175 7.79 -2.53 -12.75
CA THR A 175 7.19 -3.55 -13.61
C THR A 175 6.58 -2.91 -14.86
N HIS A 176 5.90 -1.78 -14.69
CA HIS A 176 5.15 -1.11 -15.77
C HIS A 176 5.85 0.12 -16.35
N TYR A 177 7.12 0.34 -16.01
CA TYR A 177 7.85 1.55 -16.41
C TYR A 177 7.86 1.73 -17.93
N GLY A 178 8.18 0.64 -18.65
CA GLY A 178 8.29 0.61 -20.11
C GLY A 178 9.27 1.63 -20.69
N HIS A 179 9.12 1.93 -21.98
CA HIS A 179 10.02 2.81 -22.73
C HIS A 179 9.34 4.13 -23.12
N ILE A 180 10.11 5.23 -23.16
CA ILE A 180 9.59 6.59 -23.42
C ILE A 180 8.91 6.73 -24.80
N THR A 181 9.26 5.88 -25.76
CA THR A 181 8.66 5.87 -27.10
C THR A 181 7.45 4.96 -27.22
N SER A 182 7.15 4.13 -26.22
CA SER A 182 6.04 3.18 -26.25
C SER A 182 4.77 3.84 -25.69
N PRO A 183 3.77 4.18 -26.53
CA PRO A 183 2.54 4.80 -26.04
C PRO A 183 1.86 3.93 -24.98
N GLY A 184 1.45 4.58 -23.88
CA GLY A 184 0.81 3.90 -22.75
C GLY A 184 1.77 3.36 -21.69
N SER A 185 3.09 3.38 -21.91
CA SER A 185 4.06 3.09 -20.84
C SER A 185 4.09 4.22 -19.80
N LEU A 186 4.52 3.91 -18.57
CA LEU A 186 4.69 4.96 -17.56
C LEU A 186 5.77 5.97 -17.97
N ALA A 187 6.86 5.54 -18.61
CA ALA A 187 7.91 6.41 -19.13
C ALA A 187 7.39 7.39 -20.20
N TYR A 188 6.54 6.91 -21.12
CA TYR A 188 5.86 7.75 -22.10
C TYR A 188 4.96 8.79 -21.41
N ASN A 189 4.14 8.34 -20.45
CA ASN A 189 3.24 9.23 -19.70
C ASN A 189 4.01 10.27 -18.87
N ILE A 190 5.12 9.89 -18.23
CA ILE A 190 6.01 10.81 -17.51
C ILE A 190 6.50 11.91 -18.44
N GLY A 191 7.00 11.53 -19.64
CA GLY A 191 7.48 12.48 -20.64
C GLY A 191 6.38 13.41 -21.14
N LYS A 192 5.18 12.89 -21.40
CA LYS A 192 4.02 13.68 -21.86
C LYS A 192 3.46 14.62 -20.79
N LEU A 193 3.47 14.21 -19.53
CA LEU A 193 2.99 15.00 -18.40
C LEU A 193 4.06 15.96 -17.84
N GLY A 194 5.28 15.96 -18.39
CA GLY A 194 6.38 16.80 -17.92
C GLY A 194 6.80 16.51 -16.47
N ARG A 195 6.55 15.30 -15.96
CA ARG A 195 6.81 14.94 -14.56
C ARG A 195 8.31 14.78 -14.30
N LYS A 196 8.82 15.49 -13.30
CA LYS A 196 10.21 15.38 -12.82
C LYS A 196 10.27 14.43 -11.61
N ARG A 197 11.46 13.87 -11.34
CA ARG A 197 11.76 13.04 -10.14
C ARG A 197 10.93 11.74 -10.00
N VAL A 198 10.53 11.16 -11.13
CA VAL A 198 10.00 9.79 -11.17
C VAL A 198 10.93 8.95 -12.03
N ASP A 199 11.92 8.34 -11.39
CA ASP A 199 12.79 7.35 -12.04
C ASP A 199 12.38 5.93 -11.65
N LYS A 200 12.89 4.96 -12.41
CA LYS A 200 12.60 3.54 -12.22
C LYS A 200 13.24 2.96 -10.95
N THR A 201 14.34 3.53 -10.48
CA THR A 201 15.22 2.93 -9.48
C THR A 201 14.81 3.28 -8.05
N MET A 202 14.64 4.57 -7.75
CA MET A 202 14.32 5.12 -6.43
C MET A 202 13.30 6.25 -6.55
N PRO A 203 12.04 5.94 -6.89
CA PRO A 203 11.02 6.95 -6.95
C PRO A 203 10.78 7.59 -5.59
N CYS A 204 10.65 8.92 -5.56
CA CYS A 204 9.96 9.59 -4.46
C CYS A 204 8.55 9.00 -4.35
N TYR A 205 8.22 8.41 -3.19
CA TYR A 205 6.95 7.69 -3.01
C TYR A 205 5.74 8.53 -3.40
N TYR A 206 5.67 9.79 -2.98
CA TYR A 206 4.52 10.64 -3.27
C TYR A 206 4.33 10.87 -4.77
N THR A 207 5.41 11.21 -5.48
CA THR A 207 5.37 11.48 -6.91
C THR A 207 5.03 10.21 -7.71
N ALA A 208 5.58 9.06 -7.33
CA ALA A 208 5.23 7.79 -7.97
C ALA A 208 3.80 7.35 -7.67
N ASN A 209 3.35 7.44 -6.41
CA ASN A 209 1.98 7.13 -6.04
C ASN A 209 0.97 8.01 -6.81
N GLU A 210 1.27 9.30 -6.95
CA GLU A 210 0.46 10.23 -7.73
C GLU A 210 0.44 9.87 -9.22
N LEU A 211 1.59 9.55 -9.81
CA LEU A 211 1.67 9.10 -11.21
C LEU A 211 0.85 7.83 -11.45
N LEU A 212 1.02 6.83 -10.59
CA LEU A 212 0.35 5.54 -10.71
C LEU A 212 -1.17 5.71 -10.62
N ARG A 213 -1.67 6.49 -9.66
CA ARG A 213 -3.11 6.78 -9.51
C ARG A 213 -3.69 7.48 -10.72
N ASN A 214 -3.03 8.53 -11.22
CA ASN A 214 -3.48 9.24 -12.42
C ASN A 214 -3.47 8.34 -13.66
N THR A 215 -2.44 7.51 -13.80
CA THR A 215 -2.36 6.56 -14.92
C THR A 215 -3.46 5.51 -14.82
N PHE A 216 -3.75 5.00 -13.62
CA PHE A 216 -4.83 4.04 -13.38
C PHE A 216 -6.19 4.62 -13.78
N ASP A 217 -6.54 5.79 -13.29
CA ASP A 217 -7.80 6.46 -13.63
C ASP A 217 -7.93 6.66 -15.15
N ALA A 218 -6.87 7.15 -15.80
CA ALA A 218 -6.86 7.38 -17.24
C ALA A 218 -6.99 6.05 -18.03
N MET A 219 -6.28 5.00 -17.62
CA MET A 219 -6.32 3.70 -18.28
C MET A 219 -7.67 3.01 -18.12
N VAL A 220 -8.26 3.00 -16.92
CA VAL A 220 -9.59 2.41 -16.69
C VAL A 220 -10.64 3.12 -17.55
N ARG A 221 -10.61 4.46 -17.59
CA ARG A 221 -11.51 5.26 -18.44
C ARG A 221 -11.29 4.96 -19.92
N ARG A 222 -10.04 4.87 -20.39
CA ARG A 222 -9.74 4.59 -21.79
C ARG A 222 -10.19 3.19 -22.20
N MET A 223 -9.89 2.17 -21.40
CA MET A 223 -10.29 0.80 -21.68
C MET A 223 -11.81 0.67 -21.71
N TRP A 224 -12.54 1.34 -20.82
CA TRP A 224 -13.99 1.38 -20.86
C TRP A 224 -14.53 2.03 -22.15
N LEU A 225 -13.97 3.14 -22.61
CA LEU A 225 -14.37 3.75 -23.89
C LEU A 225 -14.18 2.80 -25.08
N VAL A 226 -13.08 2.03 -25.09
CA VAL A 226 -12.81 1.01 -26.11
C VAL A 226 -13.87 -0.11 -26.07
N GLU A 227 -14.30 -0.53 -24.88
CA GLU A 227 -15.36 -1.55 -24.74
C GLU A 227 -16.72 -1.08 -25.26
N LEU A 228 -17.00 0.22 -25.22
CA LEU A 228 -18.22 0.82 -25.77
C LEU A 228 -18.14 1.06 -27.29
N ASP A 229 -17.07 0.61 -27.96
CA ASP A 229 -16.75 0.91 -29.36
C ASP A 229 -16.73 2.42 -29.67
N ARG A 230 -16.32 3.24 -28.68
CA ARG A 230 -16.25 4.70 -28.81
C ARG A 230 -14.81 5.15 -29.03
N LYS A 231 -14.60 5.94 -30.10
CA LYS A 231 -13.26 6.38 -30.53
C LYS A 231 -12.75 7.61 -29.79
N ARG A 232 -13.62 8.52 -29.31
CA ARG A 232 -13.23 9.80 -28.66
C ARG A 232 -14.20 10.22 -27.54
N LEU A 233 -13.70 11.10 -26.66
CA LEU A 233 -14.34 11.58 -25.42
C LEU A 233 -15.21 12.84 -25.62
N ASP A 234 -15.45 13.24 -26.86
CA ASP A 234 -16.02 14.54 -27.26
C ASP A 234 -17.51 14.49 -27.65
N THR A 235 -18.09 13.30 -27.77
CA THR A 235 -19.54 13.10 -28.03
C THR A 235 -20.32 12.90 -26.72
N LEU A 236 -19.76 13.36 -25.62
CA LEU A 236 -20.04 12.86 -24.28
C LEU A 236 -21.09 13.71 -23.54
N GLU A 237 -21.77 14.69 -24.14
CA GLU A 237 -22.84 15.42 -23.41
C GLU A 237 -23.97 14.49 -22.92
N ASP A 238 -24.31 13.42 -23.64
CA ASP A 238 -25.37 12.48 -23.20
C ASP A 238 -24.85 11.34 -22.30
N ASP A 239 -23.59 10.94 -22.42
CA ASP A 239 -23.01 9.78 -21.71
C ASP A 239 -22.09 10.18 -20.54
N VAL A 240 -21.51 11.39 -20.56
CA VAL A 240 -21.07 12.11 -19.35
C VAL A 240 -22.28 12.44 -18.52
N SER A 241 -23.43 12.74 -19.14
CA SER A 241 -24.70 12.83 -18.43
C SER A 241 -25.23 11.46 -18.01
N GLY A 242 -24.94 10.34 -18.67
CA GLY A 242 -25.26 9.00 -18.12
C GLY A 242 -24.35 8.60 -16.95
N PHE A 243 -23.04 8.88 -17.08
CA PHE A 243 -22.04 8.72 -16.01
C PHE A 243 -22.37 9.63 -14.84
N TRP A 244 -22.61 10.93 -15.08
CA TRP A 244 -22.97 11.90 -14.05
C TRP A 244 -24.43 11.77 -13.62
N ALA A 245 -25.40 11.34 -14.42
CA ALA A 245 -26.77 11.07 -13.95
C ALA A 245 -26.82 9.81 -13.10
N GLY A 246 -25.96 8.81 -13.36
CA GLY A 246 -25.71 7.72 -12.43
C GLY A 246 -25.02 8.19 -11.14
N VAL A 247 -24.17 9.22 -11.22
CA VAL A 247 -23.58 9.92 -10.06
C VAL A 247 -24.62 10.82 -9.36
N ASP A 248 -25.58 11.39 -10.10
CA ASP A 248 -26.50 12.44 -9.66
C ASP A 248 -27.82 11.84 -9.13
N CYS A 249 -28.22 10.66 -9.59
CA CYS A 249 -29.39 9.93 -9.07
C CYS A 249 -29.20 9.36 -7.66
N TYR A 250 -27.97 9.44 -7.13
CA TYR A 250 -27.63 9.09 -5.75
C TYR A 250 -27.03 10.28 -4.97
N LEU A 251 -27.42 11.52 -5.33
CA LEU A 251 -27.10 12.75 -4.59
C LEU A 251 -27.72 12.79 -3.20
N MET A 252 -27.25 11.90 -2.33
CA MET A 252 -27.34 11.99 -0.89
C MET A 252 -25.95 11.55 -0.37
N GLU A 253 -25.09 12.55 -0.14
CA GLU A 253 -23.92 12.55 0.77
C GLU A 253 -22.49 12.10 0.31
N ASP A 254 -22.23 11.24 -0.70
CA ASP A 254 -20.82 10.91 -1.06
C ASP A 254 -20.53 10.64 -2.56
N ARG A 255 -20.51 11.71 -3.37
CA ARG A 255 -20.16 11.71 -4.81
C ARG A 255 -18.81 11.03 -5.12
N GLN A 256 -17.84 11.15 -4.22
CA GLN A 256 -16.49 10.65 -4.43
C GLN A 256 -16.41 9.13 -4.25
N TRP A 257 -17.10 8.60 -3.24
CA TRP A 257 -17.19 7.16 -3.05
C TRP A 257 -17.77 6.47 -4.28
N PHE A 258 -18.84 7.02 -4.87
CA PHE A 258 -19.46 6.44 -6.06
C PHE A 258 -18.49 6.38 -7.25
N ILE A 259 -17.78 7.48 -7.54
CA ILE A 259 -16.78 7.52 -8.61
C ILE A 259 -15.71 6.44 -8.39
N ASN A 260 -15.21 6.30 -7.16
CA ASN A 260 -14.23 5.27 -6.81
C ASN A 260 -14.80 3.85 -6.97
N HIS A 261 -16.04 3.64 -6.54
CA HIS A 261 -16.72 2.35 -6.62
C HIS A 261 -16.96 1.90 -8.06
N VAL A 262 -17.46 2.81 -8.90
CA VAL A 262 -17.66 2.55 -10.34
C VAL A 262 -16.32 2.28 -11.02
N LEU A 263 -15.30 3.13 -10.78
CA LEU A 263 -13.96 2.92 -11.32
C LEU A 263 -13.40 1.55 -10.94
N MET A 264 -13.54 1.12 -9.68
CA MET A 264 -13.07 -0.19 -9.24
C MET A 264 -13.86 -1.35 -9.83
N THR A 265 -15.18 -1.21 -9.92
CA THR A 265 -16.03 -2.23 -10.53
C THR A 265 -15.65 -2.43 -11.99
N LYS A 266 -15.42 -1.34 -12.71
CA LYS A 266 -14.96 -1.37 -14.11
C LYS A 266 -13.53 -1.90 -14.22
N ALA A 267 -12.63 -1.47 -13.35
CA ALA A 267 -11.26 -1.98 -13.31
C ALA A 267 -11.21 -3.50 -13.08
N ARG A 268 -12.04 -4.03 -12.16
CA ARG A 268 -12.18 -5.46 -11.91
C ARG A 268 -12.78 -6.19 -13.11
N ALA A 269 -13.84 -5.66 -13.72
CA ALA A 269 -14.44 -6.25 -14.92
C ALA A 269 -13.45 -6.33 -16.09
N ILE A 270 -12.68 -5.25 -16.32
CA ILE A 270 -11.60 -5.20 -17.31
C ILE A 270 -10.54 -6.25 -16.97
N ARG A 271 -10.04 -6.26 -15.73
CA ARG A 271 -9.07 -7.25 -15.26
C ARG A 271 -9.55 -8.68 -15.56
N ASP A 272 -10.75 -9.02 -15.16
CA ASP A 272 -11.27 -10.39 -15.25
C ASP A 272 -11.47 -10.81 -16.71
N LYS A 273 -12.04 -9.94 -17.54
CA LYS A 273 -12.22 -10.19 -18.98
C LYS A 273 -10.90 -10.38 -19.73
N TYR A 274 -9.92 -9.51 -19.49
CA TYR A 274 -8.66 -9.53 -20.23
C TYR A 274 -7.72 -10.62 -19.76
N LEU A 275 -7.71 -10.95 -18.47
CA LEU A 275 -6.88 -12.04 -17.95
C LEU A 275 -7.44 -13.42 -18.29
N ALA A 276 -8.77 -13.61 -18.23
CA ALA A 276 -9.41 -14.87 -18.61
C ALA A 276 -9.19 -15.23 -20.09
N ASN A 277 -9.06 -14.22 -20.96
CA ASN A 277 -8.91 -14.41 -22.40
C ASN A 277 -7.52 -14.00 -22.91
N SER A 278 -6.51 -13.92 -22.04
CA SER A 278 -5.21 -13.32 -22.37
C SER A 278 -4.51 -13.94 -23.60
N ALA A 279 -4.62 -15.26 -23.80
CA ALA A 279 -4.07 -15.94 -24.98
C ALA A 279 -4.77 -15.50 -26.28
N THR A 280 -6.10 -15.48 -26.28
CA THR A 280 -6.93 -15.11 -27.44
C THR A 280 -6.85 -13.60 -27.75
N LEU A 281 -6.82 -12.76 -26.70
CA LEU A 281 -6.74 -11.31 -26.84
C LEU A 281 -5.34 -10.83 -27.27
N SER A 282 -4.28 -11.60 -26.96
CA SER A 282 -2.92 -11.29 -27.44
C SER A 282 -2.87 -11.33 -28.96
N GLN A 283 -3.58 -12.28 -29.55
CA GLN A 283 -3.61 -12.52 -31.00
C GLN A 283 -4.51 -11.51 -31.73
N THR A 284 -5.59 -11.04 -31.08
CA THR A 284 -6.63 -10.20 -31.72
C THR A 284 -6.52 -8.71 -31.44
N LEU A 285 -6.07 -8.30 -30.25
CA LEU A 285 -6.04 -6.91 -29.79
C LEU A 285 -4.61 -6.36 -29.56
N GLY A 286 -3.58 -7.20 -29.76
CA GLY A 286 -2.18 -6.86 -29.55
C GLY A 286 -1.75 -6.81 -28.08
N THR A 287 -0.43 -6.77 -27.86
CA THR A 287 0.19 -6.86 -26.53
C THR A 287 -0.03 -5.61 -25.65
N ALA A 288 -0.30 -4.44 -26.25
CA ALA A 288 -0.50 -3.19 -25.52
C ALA A 288 -1.74 -3.22 -24.61
N ASN A 289 -2.85 -3.81 -25.06
CA ASN A 289 -4.08 -3.92 -24.29
C ASN A 289 -3.93 -4.88 -23.10
N ILE A 290 -3.10 -5.92 -23.26
CA ILE A 290 -2.79 -6.86 -22.18
C ILE A 290 -1.89 -6.21 -21.13
N ASN A 291 -0.89 -5.43 -21.55
CA ASN A 291 -0.07 -4.67 -20.61
C ASN A 291 -0.91 -3.67 -19.80
N ALA A 292 -1.88 -3.00 -20.43
CA ALA A 292 -2.83 -2.14 -19.73
C ALA A 292 -3.69 -2.93 -18.72
N ALA A 293 -4.21 -4.10 -19.09
CA ALA A 293 -4.96 -4.95 -18.17
C ALA A 293 -4.11 -5.46 -16.99
N LEU A 294 -2.84 -5.81 -17.22
CA LEU A 294 -1.89 -6.19 -16.17
C LEU A 294 -1.58 -5.03 -15.23
N PHE A 295 -1.42 -3.82 -15.77
CA PHE A 295 -1.26 -2.61 -14.95
C PHE A 295 -2.50 -2.34 -14.09
N VAL A 296 -3.70 -2.41 -14.68
CA VAL A 296 -4.98 -2.25 -13.97
C VAL A 296 -5.13 -3.29 -12.87
N ARG A 297 -4.78 -4.57 -13.13
CA ARG A 297 -4.75 -5.64 -12.12
C ARG A 297 -3.92 -5.26 -10.90
N ASP A 298 -2.66 -4.85 -11.14
CA ASP A 298 -1.74 -4.55 -10.05
C ASP A 298 -2.16 -3.29 -9.29
N MET A 299 -2.70 -2.30 -10.00
CA MET A 299 -3.24 -1.09 -9.39
C MET A 299 -4.50 -1.35 -8.58
N VAL A 300 -5.40 -2.25 -8.99
CA VAL A 300 -6.56 -2.65 -8.18
C VAL A 300 -6.11 -3.13 -6.80
N ALA A 301 -5.11 -4.01 -6.73
CA ALA A 301 -4.56 -4.50 -5.47
C ALA A 301 -3.91 -3.38 -4.65
N TYR A 302 -3.17 -2.47 -5.30
CA TYR A 302 -2.57 -1.33 -4.62
C TYR A 302 -3.60 -0.34 -4.06
N MET A 303 -4.70 -0.11 -4.79
CA MET A 303 -5.80 0.75 -4.40
C MET A 303 -6.57 0.16 -3.22
N GLU A 304 -6.81 -1.16 -3.24
CA GLU A 304 -7.38 -1.94 -2.13
C GLU A 304 -6.50 -1.86 -0.88
N LEU A 305 -5.21 -2.14 -0.99
CA LEU A 305 -4.26 -2.00 0.12
C LEU A 305 -4.28 -0.59 0.69
N SER A 306 -4.22 0.43 -0.17
CA SER A 306 -4.23 1.83 0.26
C SER A 306 -5.52 2.23 0.98
N ALA A 307 -6.67 1.71 0.55
CA ALA A 307 -7.95 1.95 1.18
C ALA A 307 -8.06 1.23 2.53
N ALA A 308 -7.64 -0.04 2.58
CA ALA A 308 -7.67 -0.85 3.80
C ALA A 308 -6.81 -0.24 4.92
N ILE A 309 -5.59 0.21 4.58
CA ILE A 309 -4.70 0.90 5.54
C ILE A 309 -5.37 2.15 6.11
N LYS A 310 -6.01 2.97 5.26
CA LYS A 310 -6.65 4.22 5.70
C LYS A 310 -7.90 3.99 6.55
N ALA A 311 -8.65 2.93 6.25
CA ALA A 311 -9.89 2.61 6.95
C ALA A 311 -9.67 1.78 8.23
N GLY A 312 -8.44 1.34 8.49
CA GLY A 312 -8.18 0.34 9.53
C GLY A 312 -8.95 -0.96 9.27
N ASP A 313 -9.14 -1.30 7.99
CA ASP A 313 -9.92 -2.47 7.57
C ASP A 313 -9.06 -3.73 7.60
N ILE A 314 -9.48 -4.70 8.39
CA ILE A 314 -8.79 -5.99 8.51
C ILE A 314 -9.32 -7.06 7.53
N GLY A 315 -10.26 -6.68 6.64
CA GLY A 315 -10.86 -7.57 5.66
C GLY A 315 -11.95 -8.49 6.23
N ASP A 316 -12.41 -9.46 5.44
CA ASP A 316 -13.39 -10.46 5.93
C ASP A 316 -12.71 -11.47 6.86
N SER A 317 -12.62 -11.09 8.13
CA SER A 317 -12.09 -11.94 9.19
C SER A 317 -13.07 -13.02 9.69
N ARG A 318 -14.28 -13.09 9.12
CA ARG A 318 -15.39 -13.91 9.64
C ARG A 318 -15.65 -15.17 8.82
N GLN A 319 -14.89 -15.40 7.74
CA GLN A 319 -14.89 -16.65 6.97
C GLN A 319 -13.59 -17.49 7.14
N SER A 320 -12.84 -17.26 8.22
CA SER A 320 -11.67 -18.07 8.61
C SER A 320 -12.07 -19.22 9.53
#